data_AF-A0A7C4VMZ1-F1
#
_entry.id   AF-A0A7C4VMZ1-F1
#
_cell.length_a   1.000
_cell.length_b   1.000
_cell.length_c   1.000
_cell.angle_alpha   90.00
_cell.angle_beta   90.00
_cell.angle_gamma   90.00
#
_symmetry.space_group_name_H-M   'P 1'
#
loop_
_entity.id
_entity.type
_entity.pdbx_description
1 polymer ?
#
loop_
_entity_poly.entity_id
_entity_poly.type
_entity_poly.pdbx_seq_one_letter_code
_entity_poly.pdbx_strand_id
1 'polypeptide(L)'
;MWAKHLLIAGFAVLGVAAAPLDAVRQAYTGEAWVVPVQDRRGDRERDIRPLREVVAELRARYGGDLIDARLEDGGRPIYVIRWRMPDGQVRDFRVNAAR
;
A
#
# COMPACT_ATOMS: atom_id res chain seq x y z
N MET A 1 -26.42 11.88 15.24
CA MET A 1 -25.92 13.27 15.24
C MET A 1 -25.34 13.56 16.60
N TRP A 2 -24.01 13.60 16.74
CA TRP A 2 -23.32 13.74 18.02
C TRP A 2 -22.39 14.95 18.02
N ALA A 3 -22.25 15.53 19.21
CA ALA A 3 -22.13 16.95 19.44
C ALA A 3 -20.75 17.54 19.13
N LYS A 4 -20.81 18.79 18.67
CA LYS A 4 -19.72 19.76 18.61
C LYS A 4 -19.46 20.28 20.02
N HIS A 5 -18.31 19.95 20.61
CA HIS A 5 -17.82 20.66 21.78
C HIS A 5 -16.45 21.27 21.53
N LEU A 6 -16.35 22.46 22.09
CA LEU A 6 -15.45 23.56 21.83
C LEU A 6 -14.43 23.64 22.98
N LEU A 7 -13.26 24.17 22.65
CA LEU A 7 -12.45 25.10 23.45
C LEU A 7 -11.40 24.60 24.48
N ILE A 8 -10.22 25.20 24.28
CA ILE A 8 -9.29 25.83 25.24
C ILE A 8 -8.46 24.91 26.15
N ALA A 9 -7.14 24.95 25.98
CA ALA A 9 -6.25 25.71 26.88
C ALA A 9 -4.80 25.57 26.43
N GLY A 10 -4.15 26.71 26.19
CA GLY A 10 -2.70 26.77 26.01
C GLY A 10 -1.98 26.57 27.33
N PHE A 11 -0.81 25.94 27.24
CA PHE A 11 0.27 26.12 28.21
C PHE A 11 1.55 26.34 27.44
N ALA A 12 2.03 27.59 27.47
CA ALA A 12 3.40 27.94 27.12
C ALA A 12 4.24 27.81 28.39
N VAL A 13 5.28 26.97 28.36
CA VAL A 13 6.40 27.03 29.31
C VAL A 13 7.68 27.06 28.49
N LEU A 14 8.30 28.24 28.48
CA LEU A 14 9.66 28.47 27.99
C LEU A 14 10.64 27.95 29.04
N GLY A 15 11.44 26.95 28.68
CA GLY A 15 12.58 26.47 29.47
C GLY A 15 13.77 26.25 28.53
N VAL A 16 14.61 27.27 28.36
CA VAL A 16 15.85 27.18 27.60
C VAL A 16 16.93 26.63 28.54
N ALA A 17 17.14 25.31 28.51
CA ALA A 17 18.33 24.69 29.08
C ALA A 17 19.32 24.44 27.93
N ALA A 18 20.41 25.22 27.92
CA ALA A 18 21.54 25.02 27.03
C ALA A 18 22.27 23.72 27.41
N ALA A 19 21.99 22.64 26.68
CA ALA A 19 22.71 21.38 26.79
C ALA A 19 23.84 21.32 25.72
N PRO A 20 25.01 20.74 26.04
CA PRO A 20 26.20 20.75 25.18
C PRO A 20 25.97 20.02 23.85
N LEU A 21 26.50 20.62 22.78
CA LEU A 21 26.43 20.20 21.37
C LEU A 21 27.23 18.92 21.02
N ASP A 22 27.45 18.02 21.98
CA ASP A 22 28.26 16.80 21.81
C ASP A 22 27.43 15.53 21.57
N ALA A 23 26.09 15.60 21.68
CA ALA A 23 25.23 14.43 21.47
C ALA A 23 24.79 14.18 20.01
N VAL A 24 25.14 15.07 19.07
CA VAL A 24 24.67 15.00 17.67
C VAL A 24 25.60 14.18 16.76
N ARG A 25 26.79 13.78 17.21
CA ARG A 25 27.74 13.06 16.35
C ARG A 25 27.55 11.53 16.31
N GLN A 26 26.63 10.97 17.10
CA GLN A 26 26.52 9.51 17.26
C GLN A 26 25.12 8.94 16.94
N ALA A 27 24.36 9.59 16.06
CA ALA A 27 23.06 9.10 15.57
C ALA A 27 22.92 9.16 14.03
N TYR A 28 24.05 9.18 13.31
CA TYR A 28 24.09 9.00 11.83
C TYR A 28 24.52 7.59 11.40
N THR A 29 24.53 6.63 12.32
CA THR A 29 24.28 5.22 11.99
C THR A 29 22.80 4.95 12.16
N GLY A 30 21.99 5.67 11.38
CA GLY A 30 20.64 5.25 11.08
C GLY A 30 20.75 4.00 10.24
N GLU A 31 20.89 2.86 10.92
CA GLU A 31 20.49 1.56 10.40
C GLU A 31 19.16 1.80 9.72
N ALA A 32 19.18 1.80 8.39
CA ALA A 32 17.99 1.96 7.59
C ALA A 32 17.09 0.82 8.03
N TRP A 33 16.12 1.13 8.90
CA TRP A 33 14.94 0.32 9.09
C TRP A 33 14.24 0.33 7.75
N VAL A 34 14.71 -0.51 6.84
CA VAL A 34 13.96 -0.98 5.70
C VAL A 34 12.76 -1.62 6.36
N VAL A 35 11.65 -0.88 6.42
CA VAL A 35 10.35 -1.47 6.72
C VAL A 35 10.22 -2.60 5.69
N PRO A 36 10.27 -3.89 6.08
CA PRO A 36 9.82 -4.89 5.15
C PRO A 36 8.36 -4.54 4.95
N VAL A 37 7.97 -4.14 3.73
CA VAL A 37 6.58 -4.19 3.32
C VAL A 37 6.18 -5.64 3.54
N GLN A 38 5.62 -5.91 4.72
CA GLN A 38 5.07 -7.20 5.09
C GLN A 38 3.70 -7.30 4.43
N ASP A 39 3.70 -7.30 3.11
CA ASP A 39 2.73 -8.03 2.29
C ASP A 39 3.31 -9.40 1.95
N ARG A 40 4.03 -10.02 2.89
CA ARG A 40 4.35 -11.45 2.88
C ARG A 40 3.32 -12.22 3.72
N ARG A 41 2.03 -11.95 3.52
CA ARG A 41 0.98 -12.88 3.97
C ARG A 41 0.75 -13.91 2.87
N GLY A 42 1.53 -14.99 2.91
CA GLY A 42 1.18 -16.22 2.19
C GLY A 42 2.18 -16.69 1.14
N ASP A 43 3.49 -16.51 1.36
CA ASP A 43 4.52 -17.33 0.71
C ASP A 43 4.43 -18.77 1.24
N ARG A 44 3.40 -19.51 0.82
CA ARG A 44 3.51 -20.94 0.59
C ARG A 44 3.81 -21.06 -0.89
N GLU A 45 5.09 -20.99 -1.25
CA GLU A 45 5.72 -21.49 -2.48
C GLU A 45 4.72 -21.91 -3.58
N ARG A 46 4.03 -20.91 -4.11
CA ARG A 46 3.13 -21.05 -5.25
C ARG A 46 3.65 -20.05 -6.24
N ASP A 47 3.96 -20.54 -7.43
CA ASP A 47 4.38 -19.70 -8.53
C ASP A 47 3.16 -18.85 -8.95
N ILE A 48 3.02 -17.69 -8.30
CA ILE A 48 1.94 -16.74 -8.54
C ILE A 48 2.38 -15.78 -9.64
N ARG A 49 1.57 -15.67 -10.70
CA ARG A 49 1.80 -14.70 -11.76
C ARG A 49 1.83 -13.28 -11.18
N PRO A 50 2.83 -12.46 -11.54
CA PRO A 50 2.94 -11.10 -11.01
C PRO A 50 1.79 -10.23 -11.56
N LEU A 51 1.07 -9.53 -10.67
CA LEU A 51 -0.07 -8.68 -11.05
C LEU A 51 0.25 -7.71 -12.20
N ARG A 52 1.46 -7.12 -12.20
CA ARG A 52 1.93 -6.22 -13.27
C ARG A 52 1.87 -6.84 -14.67
N GLU A 53 2.14 -8.13 -14.79
CA GLU A 53 2.12 -8.85 -16.06
C GLU A 53 0.68 -9.03 -16.53
N VAL A 54 -0.21 -9.44 -15.63
CA VAL A 54 -1.66 -9.56 -15.90
C VAL A 54 -2.26 -8.21 -16.31
N VAL A 55 -1.89 -7.13 -15.62
CA VAL A 55 -2.34 -5.76 -15.92
C VAL A 55 -1.80 -5.29 -17.28
N ALA A 56 -0.55 -5.60 -17.62
CA ALA A 56 0.02 -5.27 -18.92
C ALA A 56 -0.71 -6.01 -20.05
N GLU A 57 -1.03 -7.30 -19.86
CA GLU A 57 -1.83 -8.09 -20.81
C GLU A 57 -3.25 -7.53 -20.99
N LEU A 58 -3.92 -7.18 -19.89
CA LEU A 58 -5.25 -6.56 -19.91
C LEU A 58 -5.23 -5.22 -20.64
N ARG A 59 -4.25 -4.37 -20.35
CA ARG A 59 -4.08 -3.08 -21.03
C ARG A 59 -3.79 -3.24 -22.51
N ALA A 60 -2.92 -4.18 -22.89
CA ALA A 60 -2.61 -4.46 -24.29
C ALA A 60 -3.82 -4.99 -25.07
N ARG A 61 -4.69 -5.77 -24.42
CA ARG A 61 -5.88 -6.37 -25.05
C ARG A 61 -7.09 -5.46 -25.10
N TYR A 62 -7.37 -4.74 -24.02
CA TYR A 62 -8.62 -4.01 -23.83
C TYR A 62 -8.43 -2.49 -23.75
N GLY A 63 -7.19 -1.99 -23.69
CA GLY A 63 -6.92 -0.62 -23.31
C GLY A 63 -7.40 -0.32 -21.89
N GLY A 64 -7.71 0.94 -21.61
CA GLY A 64 -8.29 1.35 -20.33
C GLY A 64 -7.31 1.28 -19.16
N ASP A 65 -7.86 1.29 -17.95
CA ASP A 65 -7.09 1.47 -16.71
C ASP A 65 -7.54 0.56 -15.58
N LEU A 66 -6.56 0.15 -14.77
CA LEU A 66 -6.79 -0.57 -13.53
C LEU A 66 -7.43 0.37 -12.51
N ILE A 67 -8.55 -0.05 -11.91
CA ILE A 67 -9.17 0.63 -10.77
C ILE A 67 -8.74 -0.03 -9.46
N ASP A 68 -8.88 -1.35 -9.37
CA ASP A 68 -8.58 -2.12 -8.17
C ASP A 68 -8.18 -3.56 -8.54
N ALA A 69 -7.36 -4.19 -7.71
CA ALA A 69 -6.99 -5.58 -7.86
C ALA A 69 -6.88 -6.27 -6.50
N ARG A 70 -7.51 -7.44 -6.38
CA ARG A 70 -7.43 -8.29 -5.20
C ARG A 70 -7.06 -9.71 -5.59
N LEU A 71 -6.21 -10.33 -4.78
CA LEU A 71 -5.97 -11.77 -4.83
C LEU A 71 -6.94 -12.48 -3.90
N GLU A 72 -7.80 -13.33 -4.45
CA GLU A 72 -8.60 -14.27 -3.69
C GLU A 72 -7.84 -15.59 -3.57
N ASP A 73 -7.58 -16.04 -2.33
CA ASP A 73 -6.91 -17.30 -2.04
C ASP A 73 -7.88 -18.28 -1.36
N GLY A 74 -8.42 -19.21 -2.15
CA GLY A 74 -9.40 -20.22 -1.72
C GLY A 74 -9.07 -21.63 -2.19
N GLY A 75 -7.78 -21.93 -2.37
CA GLY A 75 -7.27 -23.19 -2.95
C GLY A 75 -6.81 -23.07 -4.40
N ARG A 76 -7.31 -22.08 -5.14
CA ARG A 76 -6.72 -21.60 -6.41
C ARG A 76 -6.59 -20.09 -6.32
N PRO A 77 -5.42 -19.52 -6.65
CA PRO A 77 -5.22 -18.08 -6.55
C PRO A 77 -5.90 -17.43 -7.74
N ILE A 78 -6.83 -16.51 -7.49
CA ILE A 78 -7.56 -15.80 -8.55
C ILE A 78 -7.41 -14.30 -8.31
N TYR A 79 -6.92 -13.59 -9.31
CA TYR A 79 -7.02 -12.13 -9.32
C TYR A 79 -8.43 -11.73 -9.73
N VAL A 80 -9.07 -10.93 -8.88
CA VAL A 80 -10.26 -10.16 -9.25
C VAL A 80 -9.79 -8.73 -9.54
N ILE A 81 -9.91 -8.33 -10.79
CA ILE A 81 -9.38 -7.07 -11.31
C ILE A 81 -10.55 -6.21 -11.76
N ARG A 82 -10.76 -5.09 -11.09
CA ARG A 82 -11.73 -4.07 -11.48
C ARG A 82 -11.08 -3.12 -12.48
N TRP A 83 -11.67 -3.02 -13.66
CA TRP A 83 -11.07 -2.35 -14.81
C TRP A 83 -12.01 -1.31 -15.39
N ARG A 84 -11.50 -0.11 -15.67
CA ARG A 84 -12.17 0.91 -16.46
C ARG A 84 -11.84 0.69 -17.93
N MET A 85 -12.84 0.36 -18.72
CA MET A 85 -12.74 0.25 -20.17
C MET A 85 -12.58 1.63 -20.82
N PRO A 86 -12.06 1.73 -22.06
CA PRO A 86 -11.90 3.00 -22.78
C PRO A 86 -13.20 3.78 -23.01
N ASP A 87 -14.33 3.08 -23.08
CA ASP A 87 -15.67 3.66 -23.19
C ASP A 87 -16.23 4.18 -21.84
N GLY A 88 -15.44 4.08 -20.77
CA GLY A 88 -15.81 4.48 -19.41
C GLY A 88 -16.55 3.42 -18.62
N GLN A 89 -16.93 2.29 -19.22
CA GLN A 89 -17.57 1.19 -18.50
C GLN A 89 -16.62 0.55 -17.50
N VAL A 90 -17.16 0.03 -16.39
CA VAL A 90 -16.36 -0.69 -15.38
C VAL A 90 -16.71 -2.17 -15.45
N ARG A 91 -15.68 -3.02 -15.53
CA ARG A 91 -15.82 -4.48 -15.60
C ARG A 91 -14.87 -5.17 -14.64
N ASP A 92 -15.31 -6.32 -14.13
CA ASP A 92 -14.51 -7.16 -13.27
C ASP A 92 -13.97 -8.36 -14.07
N PHE A 93 -12.66 -8.53 -14.07
CA PHE A 93 -11.97 -9.66 -14.68
C PHE A 93 -11.52 -10.63 -13.59
N ARG A 94 -11.82 -11.92 -13.78
CA ARG A 94 -11.32 -12.99 -12.93
C ARG A 94 -10.21 -13.71 -13.68
N VAL A 95 -8.98 -13.59 -13.21
CA VAL A 95 -7.79 -14.15 -13.87
C VAL A 95 -7.15 -15.17 -12.94
N ASN A 96 -6.86 -16.36 -13.46
CA ASN A 96 -6.10 -17.35 -12.71
C ASN A 96 -4.69 -16.80 -12.47
N ALA A 97 -4.31 -16.74 -11.20
CA ALA A 97 -3.02 -16.21 -10.77
C ALA A 97 -1.96 -17.32 -10.62
N ALA A 98 -2.32 -18.59 -10.84
CA ALA A 98 -1.34 -19.67 -10.90
C ALA A 98 -0.56 -19.58 -12.22
N ARG A 99 0.76 -19.81 -12.15
CA ARG A 99 1.62 -19.95 -13.33
C ARG A 99 1.53 -21.35 -13.92
#